data_AF-A0A7X7MZG2-F1
#
_entry.id   AF-A0A7X7MZG2-F1
#
_cell.length_a   1.000
_cell.length_b   1.000
_cell.length_c   1.000
_cell.angle_alpha   90.00
_cell.angle_beta   90.00
_cell.angle_gamma   90.00
#
_symmetry.space_group_name_H-M   'P 1'
#
loop_
_entity.id
_entity.type
_entity.pdbx_description
1 polymer ?
#
loop_
_entity_poly.entity_id
_entity_poly.type
_entity_poly.pdbx_seq_one_letter_code
_entity_poly.pdbx_strand_id
1 'polypeptide(L)'
;MIKNTKTTDTGYDTYVRVTIYKTWGEMSDSQNKIFIKDSSLEQLDQIILGISQDPNWYLSTVASTNEETVLYYKVPIKPGESTTPFLNSIKIDESLGNKYADKSILLDIDADAVQVIDGVDAISSAWGISVSVNNLGEIISIAE
;
A
#
# COMPACT_ATOMS: atom_id res chain seq x y z
N MET A 1 -5.23 4.74 -6.70
CA MET A 1 -6.00 5.66 -5.84
C MET A 1 -6.89 4.83 -4.94
N ILE A 2 -7.20 5.31 -3.74
CA ILE A 2 -8.14 4.68 -2.81
C ILE A 2 -9.33 5.64 -2.63
N LYS A 3 -10.56 5.11 -2.68
CA LYS A 3 -11.80 5.90 -2.55
C LYS A 3 -12.52 5.53 -1.26
N ASN A 4 -12.93 6.53 -0.49
CA ASN A 4 -13.89 6.30 0.59
C ASN A 4 -15.29 6.15 -0.03
N THR A 5 -15.82 4.93 -0.01
CA THR A 5 -17.11 4.59 -0.64
C THR A 5 -18.32 4.81 0.27
N LYS A 6 -18.12 5.36 1.48
CA LYS A 6 -19.23 5.74 2.36
C LYS A 6 -20.06 6.88 1.74
N THR A 7 -21.33 6.90 2.09
CA THR A 7 -22.28 7.96 1.68
C THR A 7 -21.98 9.26 2.43
N THR A 8 -22.26 10.41 1.82
CA THR A 8 -22.02 11.74 2.44
C THR A 8 -22.89 12.03 3.65
N ASP A 9 -24.04 11.36 3.76
CA ASP A 9 -25.05 11.68 4.77
C ASP A 9 -24.81 10.96 6.11
N THR A 10 -24.10 9.83 6.09
CA THR A 10 -23.86 8.96 7.26
C THR A 10 -22.44 8.41 7.30
N GLY A 11 -21.57 8.86 6.39
CA GLY A 11 -20.20 8.41 6.28
C GLY A 11 -19.28 9.11 7.26
N TYR A 12 -18.13 8.50 7.50
CA TYR A 12 -17.09 9.04 8.36
C TYR A 12 -15.83 9.23 7.54
N ASP A 13 -15.06 10.24 7.90
CA ASP A 13 -13.72 10.45 7.39
C ASP A 13 -12.83 9.29 7.86
N THR A 14 -11.91 8.86 7.00
CA THR A 14 -11.06 7.69 7.28
C THR A 14 -9.60 7.98 6.98
N TYR A 15 -8.72 7.54 7.87
CA TYR A 15 -7.30 7.35 7.55
C TYR A 15 -7.11 6.05 6.80
N VAL A 16 -6.12 6.00 5.90
CA VAL A 16 -5.83 4.81 5.09
C VAL A 16 -4.36 4.42 5.15
N ARG A 17 -4.13 3.12 5.29
CA ARG A 17 -2.85 2.45 5.06
C ARG A 17 -2.97 1.57 3.82
N VAL A 18 -1.97 1.59 2.95
CA VAL A 18 -1.85 0.69 1.80
C VAL A 18 -0.63 -0.19 2.01
N THR A 19 -0.79 -1.50 1.85
CA THR A 19 0.31 -2.46 1.80
C THR A 19 0.35 -3.11 0.43
N ILE A 20 1.50 -3.03 -0.23
CA ILE A 20 1.75 -3.66 -1.53
C ILE A 20 2.67 -4.87 -1.29
N TYR A 21 2.17 -6.06 -1.59
CA TYR A 21 2.93 -7.29 -1.55
C TYR A 21 3.49 -7.61 -2.94
N LYS A 22 4.78 -7.92 -3.00
CA LYS A 22 5.49 -8.32 -4.22
C LYS A 22 5.82 -9.80 -4.15
N THR A 23 5.46 -10.54 -5.19
CA THR A 23 5.80 -11.96 -5.27
C THR A 23 6.18 -12.38 -6.69
N TRP A 24 7.22 -13.22 -6.81
CA TRP A 24 7.55 -13.95 -8.04
C TRP A 24 6.88 -15.33 -8.07
N GLY A 25 6.52 -15.77 -9.25
CA GLY A 25 5.85 -17.06 -9.41
C GLY A 25 5.44 -17.34 -10.84
N GLU A 26 4.41 -18.15 -10.98
CA GLU A 26 3.83 -18.52 -12.27
C GLU A 26 2.31 -18.42 -12.19
N MET A 27 1.70 -17.95 -13.27
CA MET A 27 0.27 -18.11 -13.45
C MET A 27 0.01 -19.54 -13.92
N SER A 28 -0.75 -20.31 -13.14
CA SER A 28 -1.43 -21.51 -13.62
C SER A 28 -2.29 -21.15 -14.83
N ASP A 29 -2.58 -22.15 -15.67
CA ASP A 29 -3.20 -22.01 -16.98
C ASP A 29 -4.34 -20.96 -17.11
N SER A 30 -4.55 -20.54 -18.35
CA SER A 30 -5.40 -19.42 -18.78
C SER A 30 -6.87 -19.50 -18.37
N GLN A 31 -7.33 -20.59 -17.76
CA GLN A 31 -8.73 -20.76 -17.36
C GLN A 31 -8.99 -20.42 -15.89
N ASN A 32 -8.02 -20.63 -14.98
CA ASN A 32 -8.25 -20.50 -13.53
C ASN A 32 -7.43 -19.41 -12.81
N LYS A 33 -6.49 -18.72 -13.49
CA LYS A 33 -5.73 -17.57 -12.94
C LYS A 33 -5.22 -17.80 -11.50
N ILE A 34 -4.74 -18.99 -11.19
CA ILE A 34 -4.13 -19.28 -9.89
C ILE A 34 -2.67 -18.85 -9.97
N PHE A 35 -2.25 -17.93 -9.10
CA PHE A 35 -0.85 -17.58 -8.98
C PHE A 35 -0.16 -18.54 -8.01
N ILE A 36 0.93 -19.16 -8.44
CA ILE A 36 1.74 -20.07 -7.63
C ILE A 36 3.04 -19.35 -7.28
N LYS A 37 3.22 -18.99 -6.00
CA LYS A 37 4.46 -18.37 -5.50
C LYS A 37 5.63 -19.33 -5.71
N ASP A 38 6.71 -18.82 -6.29
CA ASP A 38 8.00 -19.52 -6.40
C ASP A 38 8.96 -18.93 -5.36
N SER A 39 8.98 -19.52 -4.16
CA SER A 39 9.81 -19.05 -3.06
C SER A 39 11.31 -19.18 -3.30
N SER A 40 11.75 -19.78 -4.41
CA SER A 40 13.17 -19.83 -4.79
C SER A 40 13.67 -18.56 -5.52
N LEU A 41 12.75 -17.63 -5.82
CA LEU A 41 13.00 -16.38 -6.54
C LEU A 41 13.01 -15.18 -5.57
N GLU A 42 14.20 -14.86 -5.07
CA GLU A 42 14.39 -13.93 -3.94
C GLU A 42 14.65 -12.47 -4.35
N GLN A 43 14.87 -12.18 -5.65
CA GLN A 43 15.21 -10.84 -6.16
C GLN A 43 13.96 -9.94 -6.33
N LEU A 44 13.24 -9.69 -5.23
CA LEU A 44 12.04 -8.83 -5.22
C LEU A 44 12.35 -7.33 -5.25
N ASP A 45 13.61 -6.96 -5.00
CA ASP A 45 14.16 -5.62 -5.16
C ASP A 45 14.23 -5.21 -6.64
N GLN A 46 14.27 -6.19 -7.55
CA GLN A 46 14.25 -5.98 -9.00
C GLN A 46 12.85 -5.70 -9.54
N ILE A 47 11.80 -5.84 -8.70
CA ILE A 47 10.45 -5.33 -8.96
C ILE A 47 10.39 -3.90 -8.38
N ILE A 48 10.62 -2.92 -9.25
CA ILE A 48 10.72 -1.51 -8.88
C ILE A 48 9.33 -0.87 -8.93
N LEU A 49 8.85 -0.44 -7.76
CA LEU A 49 7.60 0.30 -7.62
C LEU A 49 7.88 1.80 -7.73
N GLY A 50 7.29 2.46 -8.72
CA GLY A 50 7.30 3.92 -8.84
C GLY A 50 6.28 4.53 -7.92
N ILE A 51 6.60 4.62 -6.63
CA ILE A 51 5.72 5.23 -5.61
C ILE A 51 5.48 6.71 -5.93
N SER A 52 4.25 7.15 -5.67
CA SER A 52 3.85 8.54 -5.83
C SER A 52 4.74 9.50 -5.07
N GLN A 53 5.05 10.64 -5.69
CA GLN A 53 5.82 11.72 -5.07
C GLN A 53 4.91 12.75 -4.38
N ASP A 54 3.61 12.48 -4.29
CA ASP A 54 2.69 13.32 -3.52
C ASP A 54 3.10 13.29 -2.04
N PRO A 55 3.39 14.44 -1.42
CA PRO A 55 3.81 14.52 -0.02
C PRO A 55 2.76 13.98 0.96
N ASN A 56 1.49 13.79 0.56
CA ASN A 56 0.45 13.22 1.39
C ASN A 56 0.58 11.70 1.59
N TRP A 57 1.35 11.02 0.74
CA TRP A 57 1.75 9.64 0.96
C TRP A 57 3.05 9.60 1.74
N TYR A 58 3.02 8.97 2.92
CA TYR A 58 4.21 8.65 3.69
C TYR A 58 4.59 7.18 3.40
N LEU A 59 5.76 6.96 2.81
CA LEU A 59 6.35 5.64 2.66
C LEU A 59 7.06 5.25 3.96
N SER A 60 6.60 4.17 4.57
CA SER A 60 7.26 3.61 5.75
C SER A 60 8.56 2.92 5.37
N THR A 61 9.66 3.25 6.04
CA THR A 61 10.92 2.50 5.92
C THR A 61 11.07 1.41 6.97
N VAL A 62 10.22 1.42 8.01
CA VAL A 62 10.29 0.48 9.14
C VAL A 62 9.35 -0.71 8.94
N ALA A 63 8.10 -0.45 8.54
CA ALA A 63 7.12 -1.48 8.24
C ALA A 63 7.31 -2.09 6.84
N SER A 64 7.97 -1.40 5.92
CA SER A 64 8.29 -1.97 4.60
C SER A 64 9.45 -2.96 4.68
N THR A 65 9.35 -4.02 3.90
CA THR A 65 10.38 -5.05 3.73
C THR A 65 10.69 -5.23 2.23
N ASN A 66 11.47 -6.25 1.88
CA ASN A 66 11.68 -6.55 0.46
C ASN A 66 10.41 -7.10 -0.23
N GLU A 67 9.54 -7.80 0.52
CA GLU A 67 8.28 -8.34 0.01
C GLU A 67 7.15 -7.30 0.11
N GLU A 68 7.20 -6.39 1.08
CA GLU A 68 6.09 -5.50 1.44
C GLU A 68 6.47 -4.03 1.33
N THR A 69 5.59 -3.22 0.74
CA THR A 69 5.73 -1.76 0.74
C THR A 69 4.51 -1.13 1.41
N VAL A 70 4.73 -0.46 2.53
CA VAL A 70 3.66 0.12 3.37
C VAL A 70 3.63 1.64 3.22
N LEU A 71 2.46 2.18 2.89
CA LEU A 71 2.21 3.61 2.78
C LEU A 71 1.05 4.06 3.66
N TYR A 72 1.18 5.24 4.25
CA TYR A 72 0.11 5.90 5.00
C TYR A 72 -0.32 7.17 4.28
N TYR A 73 -1.62 7.37 4.10
CA TYR A 73 -2.14 8.62 3.57
C TYR A 73 -2.41 9.58 4.74
N LYS A 74 -1.74 10.74 4.72
CA LYS A 74 -1.73 11.67 5.86
C LYS A 74 -3.00 12.49 6.00
N VAL A 75 -3.82 12.59 4.95
CA VAL A 75 -5.03 13.41 4.94
C VAL A 75 -6.25 12.50 5.09
N PRO A 76 -7.17 12.76 6.03
CA PRO A 76 -8.43 12.02 6.09
C PRO A 76 -9.19 12.05 4.77
N ILE A 77 -9.68 10.89 4.33
CA ILE A 77 -10.50 10.80 3.12
C ILE A 77 -11.96 10.93 3.51
N LYS A 78 -12.61 12.02 3.10
CA LYS A 78 -14.04 12.23 3.36
C LYS A 78 -14.90 11.27 2.55
N PRO A 79 -16.14 10.98 2.98
CA PRO A 79 -17.08 10.18 2.21
C PRO A 79 -17.22 10.67 0.76
N GLY A 80 -17.02 9.76 -0.20
CA GLY A 80 -17.07 10.06 -1.63
C GLY A 80 -15.77 10.61 -2.24
N GLU A 81 -14.81 11.07 -1.43
CA GLU A 81 -13.50 11.55 -1.89
C GLU A 81 -12.52 10.40 -2.14
N SER A 82 -11.40 10.72 -2.79
CA SER A 82 -10.34 9.77 -3.11
C SER A 82 -8.97 10.37 -2.85
N THR A 83 -8.01 9.51 -2.53
CA THR A 83 -6.60 9.89 -2.52
C THR A 83 -6.10 10.19 -3.93
N THR A 84 -4.97 10.90 -3.99
CA THR A 84 -4.11 10.86 -5.18
C THR A 84 -3.55 9.46 -5.41
N PRO A 85 -3.04 9.14 -6.62
CA PRO A 85 -2.41 7.85 -6.88
C PRO A 85 -1.26 7.58 -5.88
N PHE A 86 -1.15 6.36 -5.37
CA PHE A 86 -0.04 5.91 -4.51
C PHE A 86 1.08 5.22 -5.31
N LEU A 87 0.77 4.71 -6.52
CA LEU A 87 1.68 4.01 -7.41
C LEU A 87 1.52 4.57 -8.83
N ASN A 88 2.64 4.95 -9.45
CA ASN A 88 2.69 5.55 -10.79
C ASN A 88 3.18 4.56 -11.85
N SER A 89 4.10 3.66 -11.48
CA SER A 89 4.68 2.70 -12.42
C SER A 89 5.12 1.43 -11.72
N ILE A 90 5.25 0.37 -12.50
CA ILE A 90 5.89 -0.89 -12.12
C ILE A 90 6.96 -1.15 -13.18
N LYS A 91 8.21 -1.32 -12.76
CA LYS A 91 9.34 -1.64 -13.65
C LYS A 91 10.01 -2.93 -13.16
N ILE A 92 10.45 -3.75 -14.10
CA ILE A 92 11.38 -4.83 -13.83
C ILE A 92 12.78 -4.35 -14.20
N ASP A 93 13.75 -4.52 -13.31
CA ASP A 93 15.13 -4.15 -13.55
C ASP A 93 15.72 -4.95 -14.73
N GLU A 94 16.48 -4.27 -15.58
CA GLU A 94 17.07 -4.84 -16.79
C GLU A 94 18.24 -5.79 -16.49
N SER A 95 18.78 -5.76 -15.27
CA SER A 95 19.81 -6.67 -14.79
C SER A 95 19.27 -8.03 -14.35
N LEU A 96 17.94 -8.25 -14.39
CA LEU A 96 17.32 -9.51 -14.02
C LEU A 96 17.80 -10.64 -14.94
N GLY A 97 18.34 -11.70 -14.34
CA GLY A 97 18.90 -12.83 -15.09
C GLY A 97 17.85 -13.77 -15.68
N ASN A 98 18.29 -14.62 -16.61
CA ASN A 98 17.44 -15.60 -17.31
C ASN A 98 16.71 -16.60 -16.40
N LYS A 99 17.06 -16.73 -15.10
CA LYS A 99 16.31 -17.54 -14.12
C LYS A 99 14.84 -17.09 -14.00
N TYR A 100 14.56 -15.83 -14.32
CA TYR A 100 13.22 -15.23 -14.28
C TYR A 100 12.54 -15.18 -15.64
N ALA A 101 13.17 -15.76 -16.68
CA ALA A 101 12.51 -15.92 -17.98
C ALA A 101 11.20 -16.70 -17.78
N ASP A 102 10.13 -16.23 -18.43
CA ASP A 102 8.79 -16.81 -18.39
C ASP A 102 8.10 -16.82 -17.00
N LYS A 103 8.69 -16.16 -16.00
CA LYS A 103 8.06 -15.97 -14.69
C LYS A 103 7.08 -14.81 -14.70
N SER A 104 6.15 -14.85 -13.76
CA SER A 104 5.14 -13.82 -13.53
C SER A 104 5.42 -13.10 -12.20
N ILE A 105 5.04 -11.83 -12.15
CA ILE A 105 4.91 -11.08 -10.90
C ILE A 105 3.45 -11.05 -10.46
N LEU A 106 3.21 -11.14 -9.17
CA LEU A 106 1.97 -10.74 -8.53
C LEU A 106 2.23 -9.53 -7.64
N LEU A 107 1.40 -8.51 -7.82
CA LEU A 107 1.26 -7.42 -6.87
C LEU A 107 -0.09 -7.58 -6.20
N ASP A 108 -0.09 -7.87 -4.90
CA ASP A 108 -1.29 -7.84 -4.08
C ASP A 108 -1.35 -6.52 -3.33
N ILE A 109 -2.51 -5.88 -3.28
CA ILE A 109 -2.65 -4.53 -2.71
C ILE A 109 -3.80 -4.55 -1.73
N ASP A 110 -3.44 -4.43 -0.45
CA ASP A 110 -4.37 -4.29 0.65
C ASP A 110 -4.48 -2.83 1.06
N ALA A 111 -5.71 -2.40 1.33
CA ALA A 111 -6.01 -1.07 1.85
C ALA A 111 -6.86 -1.19 3.12
N ASP A 112 -6.27 -0.77 4.24
CA ASP A 112 -6.94 -0.72 5.53
C ASP A 112 -7.39 0.70 5.84
N ALA A 113 -8.57 0.84 6.44
CA ALA A 113 -9.11 2.13 6.82
C ALA A 113 -9.57 2.15 8.29
N VAL A 114 -9.25 3.22 9.00
CA VAL A 114 -9.76 3.50 10.35
C VAL A 114 -10.47 4.85 10.37
N GLN A 115 -11.51 4.97 11.20
CA GLN A 115 -12.26 6.21 11.32
C GLN A 115 -11.43 7.30 12.03
N VAL A 116 -11.69 8.56 11.72
CA VAL A 116 -11.00 9.70 12.36
C VAL A 116 -11.41 9.92 13.81
N ILE A 117 -12.60 9.48 14.22
CA ILE A 117 -13.03 9.55 15.62
C ILE A 117 -12.13 8.67 16.48
N ASP A 118 -11.52 9.26 17.51
CA ASP A 118 -10.44 8.63 18.28
C ASP A 118 -9.30 8.08 17.40
N GLY A 119 -9.05 8.73 16.26
CA GLY A 119 -8.23 8.22 15.17
C GLY A 119 -6.78 7.94 15.55
N VAL A 120 -6.21 8.69 16.49
CA VAL A 120 -4.84 8.42 17.00
C VAL A 120 -4.78 7.06 17.69
N ASP A 121 -5.74 6.77 18.56
CA ASP A 121 -5.81 5.50 19.29
C ASP A 121 -6.22 4.35 18.36
N ALA A 122 -7.14 4.60 17.42
CA ALA A 122 -7.54 3.62 16.41
C ALA A 122 -6.37 3.23 15.49
N ILE A 123 -5.57 4.22 15.03
CA ILE A 123 -4.35 3.97 14.25
C ILE A 123 -3.35 3.15 15.06
N SER A 124 -3.11 3.52 16.31
CA SER A 124 -2.17 2.80 17.19
C SER A 124 -2.59 1.35 17.40
N SER A 125 -3.88 1.12 17.66
CA SER A 125 -4.43 -0.22 17.85
C SER A 125 -4.43 -1.06 16.57
N ALA A 126 -4.80 -0.48 15.43
CA ALA A 126 -4.94 -1.22 14.18
C ALA A 126 -3.61 -1.45 13.46
N TRP A 127 -2.70 -0.47 13.50
CA TRP A 127 -1.49 -0.46 12.69
C TRP A 127 -0.21 -0.55 13.51
N GLY A 128 -0.28 -0.48 14.83
CA GLY A 128 0.87 -0.59 15.73
C GLY A 128 1.83 0.60 15.68
N ILE A 129 1.39 1.74 15.14
CA ILE A 129 2.20 2.96 14.99
C ILE A 129 1.65 4.11 15.83
N SER A 130 2.53 5.01 16.26
CA SER A 130 2.12 6.23 16.95
C SER A 130 2.10 7.41 15.97
N VAL A 131 1.03 8.19 15.99
CA VAL A 131 0.88 9.35 15.09
C VAL A 131 0.59 10.63 15.86
N SER A 132 0.98 11.77 15.29
CA SER A 132 0.48 13.08 15.74
C SER A 132 -0.31 13.73 14.62
N VAL A 133 -1.43 14.35 14.99
CA VAL A 133 -2.36 14.99 14.05
C VAL A 133 -2.49 16.48 14.35
N ASN A 134 -2.70 17.29 13.31
CA ASN A 134 -2.98 18.72 13.47
C ASN A 134 -4.47 19.00 13.73
N ASN A 135 -4.84 20.28 13.85
CA ASN A 135 -6.23 20.70 14.09
C ASN A 135 -7.21 20.38 12.93
N LEU A 136 -6.69 20.02 11.76
CA LEU A 136 -7.47 19.58 10.60
C LEU A 136 -7.61 18.05 10.54
N GLY A 137 -7.01 17.32 11.48
CA GLY A 137 -6.96 15.86 11.48
C GLY A 137 -5.92 15.29 10.50
N GLU A 138 -4.99 16.08 9.99
CA GLU A 138 -3.94 15.56 9.12
C GLU A 138 -2.77 15.01 9.96
N ILE A 139 -2.24 13.86 9.57
CA ILE A 139 -1.05 13.28 10.19
C ILE A 139 0.16 14.14 9.85
N ILE A 140 0.82 14.67 10.87
CA ILE A 140 2.03 15.50 10.72
C ILE A 140 3.32 14.75 11.07
N SER A 141 3.21 13.66 11.84
CA SER A 141 4.34 12.77 12.14
C SER A 141 3.87 11.35 12.40
N ILE A 142 4.72 10.39 12.03
CA ILE A 142 4.55 8.96 12.27
C ILE A 142 5.79 8.47 12.99
N ALA A 143 5.61 7.74 14.09
CA ALA A 143 6.65 7.05 14.84
C ALA A 143 6.37 5.56 14.79
N GLU A 144 7.36 4.80 14.32
CA GLU A 144 7.31 3.38 13.99
C GLU A 144 8.28 2.58 14.86
#